data_AF-A0A959NG84-F1
#
_entry.id   AF-A0A959NG84-F1
#
_cell.length_a   1.000
_cell.length_b   1.000
_cell.length_c   1.000
_cell.angle_alpha   90.00
_cell.angle_beta   90.00
_cell.angle_gamma   90.00
#
_symmetry.space_group_name_H-M   'P 1'
#
loop_
_entity.id
_entity.type
_entity.pdbx_description
1 polymer ?
#
loop_
_entity_poly.entity_id
_entity_poly.type
_entity_poly.pdbx_seq_one_letter_code
_entity_poly.pdbx_strand_id
1 'polypeptide(L)' 'MNNTEEYQKELQKVQDKDFTHNWVSSSAFLFYLQIACFVIFLLGACFMLYTQRFSKTKVEAPVQSSSLYTPQYK' A
#
# COMPACT_ATOMS: atom_id res chain seq x y z
N MET A 1 4.51 -51.69 12.26
CA MET A 1 4.24 -50.43 11.55
C MET A 1 5.23 -50.34 10.40
N ASN A 2 4.74 -50.18 9.17
CA ASN A 2 5.58 -50.23 7.98
C ASN A 2 6.34 -48.89 7.85
N ASN A 3 7.66 -48.94 7.71
CA ASN A 3 8.54 -47.77 7.52
C ASN A 3 8.03 -46.81 6.41
N THR A 4 7.37 -47.36 5.40
CA THR A 4 6.78 -46.60 4.29
C THR A 4 5.65 -45.67 4.74
N GLU A 5 4.84 -46.07 5.73
CA GLU A 5 3.72 -45.27 6.23
C GLU A 5 4.19 -44.08 7.08
N GLU A 6 5.27 -44.27 7.85
CA GLU A 6 5.88 -43.18 8.61
C GLU A 6 6.51 -42.14 7.67
N TYR A 7 7.23 -42.60 6.65
CA TYR A 7 7.82 -41.72 5.64
C TYR A 7 6.76 -40.87 4.91
N GLN A 8 5.64 -41.49 4.52
CA GLN A 8 4.54 -40.76 3.88
C GLN A 8 3.91 -39.71 4.83
N LYS A 9 3.76 -40.03 6.11
CA LYS A 9 3.28 -39.06 7.12
C LYS A 9 4.25 -37.89 7.30
N GLU A 10 5.55 -38.14 7.29
CA GLU A 10 6.54 -37.07 7.40
C GLU A 10 6.51 -36.15 6.17
N LEU A 11 6.41 -36.71 4.97
CA LEU A 11 6.24 -35.93 3.74
C LEU A 11 4.97 -35.08 3.78
N GLN A 12 3.85 -35.65 4.22
CA GLN A 12 2.58 -34.94 4.34
C GLN A 12 2.69 -33.77 5.34
N LYS A 13 3.38 -33.97 6.46
CA LYS A 13 3.61 -32.95 7.49
C LYS A 13 4.51 -31.81 7.02
N VAL A 14 5.46 -32.09 6.12
CA VAL A 14 6.29 -31.07 5.46
C VAL A 14 5.45 -30.32 4.43
N GLN A 15 4.62 -31.02 3.66
CA GLN A 15 3.78 -30.45 2.62
C GLN A 15 2.65 -29.56 3.17
N ASP A 16 2.08 -29.91 4.34
CA ASP A 16 1.09 -29.09 5.03
C ASP A 16 1.65 -27.77 5.57
N LYS A 17 2.97 -27.73 5.80
CA LYS A 17 3.71 -26.52 6.20
C LYS A 17 4.14 -25.68 5.00
N ASP A 18 4.04 -26.21 3.78
CA ASP A 18 4.38 -25.48 2.57
C ASP A 18 3.24 -24.53 2.19
N PHE A 19 3.57 -23.24 2.08
CA PHE A 19 2.64 -22.19 1.69
C PHE A 19 2.06 -22.38 0.30
N THR A 20 2.77 -23.12 -0.56
CA THR A 20 2.32 -23.39 -1.94
C THR A 20 1.20 -24.42 -1.98
N HIS A 21 1.19 -25.37 -1.04
CA HIS A 21 0.28 -26.52 -1.06
C HIS A 21 -0.90 -26.36 -0.10
N ASN A 22 -0.73 -25.58 0.97
CA ASN A 22 -1.78 -25.35 1.96
C ASN A 22 -2.58 -24.07 1.64
N TRP A 23 -3.72 -24.24 0.96
CA TRP A 23 -4.65 -23.16 0.62
C TRP A 23 -5.20 -22.40 1.84
N VAL A 24 -5.41 -23.09 2.97
CA VAL A 24 -5.95 -22.49 4.18
C VAL A 24 -4.91 -21.55 4.80
N SER A 25 -3.66 -22.00 4.93
CA SER A 25 -2.55 -21.18 5.43
C SER A 25 -2.22 -20.01 4.48
N SER A 26 -2.23 -20.26 3.17
CA SER A 26 -1.96 -19.26 2.14
C SER A 26 -3.01 -18.14 2.09
N SER A 27 -4.29 -18.47 2.30
CA SER A 27 -5.38 -17.50 2.25
C SER A 27 -5.27 -16.39 3.30
N ALA A 28 -4.87 -16.74 4.54
CA ALA A 28 -4.69 -15.77 5.60
C ALA A 28 -3.50 -14.83 5.30
N PHE A 29 -2.38 -15.38 4.82
CA PHE A 29 -1.21 -14.58 4.44
C PHE A 29 -1.55 -13.57 3.33
N LEU A 30 -2.20 -14.03 2.26
CA LEU A 30 -2.59 -13.16 1.14
C LEU A 30 -3.58 -12.08 1.56
N PHE A 31 -4.51 -12.40 2.47
CA PHE A 31 -5.45 -11.43 3.03
C PHE A 31 -4.73 -10.28 3.77
N TYR A 32 -3.79 -10.61 4.65
CA TYR A 32 -3.02 -9.57 5.37
C TYR A 32 -2.10 -8.77 4.44
N LEU A 33 -1.48 -9.43 3.45
CA LEU A 33 -0.67 -8.76 2.44
C LEU A 33 -1.50 -7.76 1.63
N GLN A 34 -2.69 -8.16 1.18
CA GLN A 34 -3.61 -7.29 0.45
C GLN A 34 -4.01 -6.08 1.29
N ILE A 35 -4.42 -6.29 2.55
CA ILE A 35 -4.78 -5.18 3.45
C ILE A 35 -3.59 -4.23 3.64
N ALA A 36 -2.39 -4.76 3.86
CA ALA A 36 -1.19 -3.92 3.99
C ALA A 36 -0.93 -3.09 2.72
N CYS A 37 -1.05 -3.70 1.54
CA CYS A 37 -0.94 -2.98 0.27
C CYS A 37 -2.00 -1.88 0.13
N PHE A 38 -3.26 -2.16 0.49
CA PHE A 38 -4.33 -1.16 0.44
C PHE A 38 -4.07 0.01 1.39
N VAL A 39 -3.62 -0.26 2.62
CA VAL A 39 -3.30 0.79 3.59
C VAL A 39 -2.15 1.67 3.09
N ILE A 40 -1.07 1.06 2.60
CA ILE A 40 0.08 1.80 2.04
C ILE A 40 -0.37 2.63 0.83
N PHE A 41 -1.19 2.06 -0.06
CA PHE A 41 -1.69 2.76 -1.23
C PHE A 41 -2.59 3.93 -0.86
N LEU A 42 -3.51 3.75 0.10
CA LEU A 42 -4.41 4.81 0.55
C LEU A 42 -3.63 5.96 1.21
N LEU A 43 -2.71 5.64 2.12
CA LEU A 43 -1.88 6.65 2.77
C LEU A 43 -0.97 7.37 1.77
N GLY A 44 -0.38 6.63 0.83
CA GLY A 44 0.43 7.19 -0.25
C GLY A 44 -0.40 8.12 -1.15
N ALA A 45 -1.61 7.73 -1.52
CA ALA A 45 -2.52 8.54 -2.32
C ALA A 45 -2.95 9.83 -1.57
N CYS A 46 -3.34 9.72 -0.30
CA CYS A 46 -3.68 10.87 0.53
C CYS A 46 -2.48 11.83 0.70
N PHE A 47 -1.29 11.30 0.92
CA PHE A 47 -0.07 12.08 1.05
C PHE A 47 0.31 12.80 -0.25
N MET A 48 0.19 12.12 -1.39
CA MET A 48 0.43 12.72 -2.71
C MET A 48 -0.58 13.84 -3.01
N LEU A 49 -1.86 13.65 -2.67
CA LEU A 49 -2.87 14.70 -2.81
C LEU A 49 -2.60 15.90 -1.90
N TYR A 50 -2.23 15.66 -0.64
CA TYR A 50 -1.85 16.71 0.31
C TYR A 50 -0.67 17.54 -0.21
N THR A 51 0.39 16.88 -0.65
CA THR A 51 1.58 17.55 -1.16
C THR A 51 1.31 18.27 -2.47
N GLN A 52 0.55 17.71 -3.42
CA GLN A 52 0.23 18.41 -4.66
C GLN A 52 -0.65 19.66 -4.45
N ARG A 53 -1.62 19.59 -3.54
CA ARG A 53 -2.52 20.72 -3.26
C ARG A 53 -1.80 21.87 -2.57
N PHE A 54 -0.93 21.58 -1.60
CA PHE A 54 -0.33 22.60 -0.73
C PHE A 54 1.15 22.89 -1.02
N SER A 55 1.84 22.11 -1.86
CA SER A 55 3.19 22.50 -2.36
C SER A 55 3.14 23.79 -3.19
N LYS A 56 1.99 24.07 -3.81
CA LYS A 56 1.72 25.28 -4.59
C LYS A 56 1.49 26.54 -3.74
N THR A 57 1.33 26.43 -2.42
CA THR A 57 1.20 27.61 -1.53
C THR A 57 2.47 28.48 -1.51
N LYS A 58 3.60 27.97 -1.99
CA LYS A 58 4.84 28.73 -2.19
C LYS A 58 4.92 29.42 -3.56
N VAL A 59 4.03 29.10 -4.50
CA VAL A 59 3.93 29.89 -5.72
C VAL A 59 3.19 31.14 -5.31
N GLU A 60 3.91 32.25 -5.18
CA GLU A 60 3.37 33.59 -5.28
C GLU A 60 2.47 33.60 -6.52
N ALA A 61 1.18 33.27 -6.33
CA ALA A 61 0.22 33.33 -7.40
C ALA A 61 0.34 34.76 -7.95
N PRO A 62 0.58 34.96 -9.25
CA PRO A 62 0.78 36.29 -9.80
C PRO A 62 -0.47 37.10 -9.46
N VAL A 63 -0.37 37.93 -8.42
CA VAL A 63 -1.47 38.73 -7.92
C VAL A 63 -1.76 39.70 -9.05
N GLN A 64 -2.96 39.62 -9.61
CA GLN A 64 -3.34 40.48 -10.71
C GLN A 64 -3.22 41.93 -10.25
N SER A 65 -2.59 42.79 -11.05
CA SER A 65 -2.37 44.20 -10.68
C SER A 65 -3.67 44.93 -10.33
N SER A 66 -4.81 44.48 -10.85
CA SER A 66 -6.16 45.00 -10.54
C SER A 66 -6.70 44.56 -9.18
N SER A 67 -6.14 43.54 -8.52
CA SER A 67 -6.52 43.13 -7.17
C SER A 67 -5.66 43.78 -6.09
N LEU A 68 -4.71 44.65 -6.45
CA LEU A 68 -3.98 45.45 -5.48
C LEU A 68 -4.89 46.55 -4.94
N TYR A 69 -4.91 46.70 -3.62
CA TYR A 69 -5.62 47.80 -2.95
C TYR A 69 -5.10 49.18 -3.38
N THR A 70 -3.80 49.26 -3.63
CA THR A 70 -3.14 50.46 -4.14
C THR A 70 -3.09 50.43 -5.68
N PRO A 71 -3.74 51.38 -6.38
CA PRO A 71 -3.70 51.45 -7.83
C PRO A 71 -2.29 51.84 -8.31
N GLN A 72 -1.86 51.25 -9.42
CA GLN A 72 -0.63 51.64 -10.12
C GLN A 72 -0.98 52.42 -11.41
N TYR A 73 -0.37 53.58 -11.59
CA TYR A 73 -0.55 54.45 -12.77
C TYR A 73 0.67 54.32 -13.71
N LYS A 74 0.45 54.40 -15.02
CA LYS A 74 1.51 54.40 -16.05
C LYS A 74 2.01 55.80 -16.36
#